data_AF-A0A9W6YAG7-F1
#
_entry.id   AF-A0A9W6YAG7-F1
#
_cell.length_a   1.000
_cell.length_b   1.000
_cell.length_c   1.000
_cell.angle_alpha   90.00
_cell.angle_beta   90.00
_cell.angle_gamma   90.00
#
_symmetry.space_group_name_H-M   'P 1'
#
loop_
_entity.id
_entity.type
_entity.pdbx_description
1 polymer ?
#
loop_
_entity_poly.entity_id
_entity_poly.type
_entity_poly.pdbx_seq_one_letter_code
_entity_poly.pdbx_strand_id
1 'polypeptide(L)'
;MGDIPALDIKALFRMVVLGPSFSGKNNLCMFILKHSPHVFAHLTIIARNPHQELYEYLRDKLDGFITFADPDSPPSVDRVRHTPINSNKPELVIIDDYSNDKLLQKNLFSHYYTRGRHFKLSTIFLSHSYFATDKMIRLNSEYVAILKANSKRDLQMVVKDFNIKGVDERSIVYYYNKATERKGQMLFIDSVKGQIRYNFDRPIRIED
;
A
#
# COMPACT_ATOMS: atom_id res chain seq x y z
N MET A 1 17.54 5.02 5.95
CA MET A 1 16.69 4.76 4.77
C MET A 1 15.99 6.06 4.44
N GLY A 2 16.07 6.50 3.18
CA GLY A 2 15.63 7.83 2.77
C GLY A 2 14.13 7.92 2.50
N ASP A 3 13.76 8.92 1.72
CA ASP A 3 12.42 9.15 1.20
C ASP A 3 12.34 8.81 -0.30
N ILE A 4 11.14 8.73 -0.84
CA ILE A 4 10.86 8.77 -2.28
C ILE A 4 10.44 10.21 -2.59
N PRO A 5 11.36 11.10 -3.02
CA PRO A 5 11.09 12.54 -3.04
C PRO A 5 9.93 12.91 -3.96
N ALA A 6 9.79 12.21 -5.10
CA ALA A 6 8.73 12.45 -6.07
C ALA A 6 7.31 12.18 -5.52
N LEU A 7 7.20 11.38 -4.45
CA LEU A 7 5.93 11.00 -3.83
C LEU A 7 5.79 11.59 -2.42
N ASP A 8 6.87 12.16 -1.88
CA ASP A 8 6.95 12.70 -0.53
C ASP A 8 6.52 11.68 0.54
N ILE A 9 6.99 10.43 0.40
CA ILE A 9 6.79 9.32 1.34
C ILE A 9 8.13 8.68 1.75
N LYS A 10 8.15 7.92 2.84
CA LYS A 10 9.34 7.14 3.24
C LYS A 10 9.67 6.06 2.20
N ALA A 11 10.96 5.76 2.01
CA ALA A 11 11.38 4.65 1.14
C ALA A 11 11.12 3.27 1.77
N LEU A 12 11.19 3.19 3.11
CA LEU A 12 10.75 2.04 3.89
C LEU A 12 9.37 2.33 4.48
N PHE A 13 8.33 1.63 4.02
CA PHE A 13 6.96 1.93 4.42
C PHE A 13 6.02 0.73 4.32
N ARG A 14 4.85 0.84 4.96
CA ARG A 14 3.73 -0.08 4.86
C ARG A 14 2.49 0.69 4.46
N MET A 15 1.85 0.28 3.37
CA MET A 15 0.75 1.00 2.76
C MET A 15 -0.41 0.08 2.41
N VAL A 16 -1.63 0.49 2.75
CA VAL A 16 -2.84 -0.12 2.19
C VAL A 16 -3.33 0.74 1.03
N VAL A 17 -3.58 0.12 -0.12
CA VAL A 17 -4.29 0.76 -1.23
C VAL A 17 -5.71 0.24 -1.24
N LEU A 18 -6.68 1.12 -0.97
CA LEU A 18 -8.09 0.81 -0.87
C LEU A 18 -8.81 1.10 -2.18
N GLY A 19 -9.44 0.07 -2.74
CA GLY A 19 -10.31 0.19 -3.91
C GLY A 19 -10.92 -1.14 -4.33
N PRO A 20 -12.18 -1.19 -4.84
CA PRO A 20 -12.73 -2.40 -5.45
C PRO A 20 -11.95 -2.83 -6.70
N SER A 21 -12.34 -3.95 -7.32
CA SER A 21 -11.86 -4.32 -8.64
C SER A 21 -12.03 -3.16 -9.64
N PHE A 22 -11.08 -3.01 -10.56
CA PHE A 22 -11.07 -1.96 -11.60
C PHE A 22 -10.98 -0.49 -11.09
N SER A 23 -10.74 -0.27 -9.80
CA SER A 23 -10.54 1.09 -9.24
C SER A 23 -9.19 1.73 -9.57
N GLY A 24 -8.24 0.97 -10.13
CA GLY A 24 -6.91 1.46 -10.48
C GLY A 24 -5.81 1.14 -9.45
N LYS A 25 -6.04 0.23 -8.49
CA LYS A 25 -5.03 -0.17 -7.49
C LYS A 25 -3.68 -0.53 -8.11
N ASN A 26 -3.69 -1.39 -9.12
CA ASN A 26 -2.46 -1.86 -9.76
C ASN A 26 -1.76 -0.73 -10.54
N ASN A 27 -2.54 0.20 -11.12
CA ASN A 27 -2.01 1.41 -11.76
C ASN A 27 -1.33 2.34 -10.75
N LEU A 28 -1.86 2.45 -9.52
CA LEU A 28 -1.23 3.22 -8.46
C LEU A 28 0.10 2.57 -8.03
N CYS A 29 0.16 1.26 -7.90
CA CYS A 29 1.43 0.55 -7.67
C CYS A 29 2.45 0.83 -8.78
N MET A 30 2.01 0.79 -10.04
CA MET A 30 2.87 1.14 -11.18
C MET A 30 3.35 2.59 -11.11
N PHE A 31 2.47 3.52 -10.72
CA PHE A 31 2.82 4.92 -10.51
C PHE A 31 3.90 5.06 -9.43
N ILE A 32 3.76 4.36 -8.30
CA ILE A 32 4.75 4.36 -7.22
C ILE A 32 6.10 3.83 -7.73
N LEU A 33 6.10 2.69 -8.43
CA LEU A 33 7.31 2.08 -9.00
C LEU A 33 8.02 3.04 -9.97
N LYS A 34 7.28 3.64 -10.90
CA LYS A 34 7.81 4.60 -11.89
C LYS A 34 8.45 5.83 -11.24
N HIS A 35 7.91 6.28 -10.11
CA HIS A 35 8.42 7.45 -9.36
C HIS A 35 9.40 7.07 -8.23
N SER A 36 9.81 5.79 -8.17
CA SER A 36 10.79 5.28 -7.20
C SER A 36 12.04 4.70 -7.89
N PRO A 37 12.62 5.35 -8.93
CA PRO A 37 13.76 4.79 -9.63
C PRO A 37 14.95 4.59 -8.67
N HIS A 38 15.56 3.41 -8.73
CA HIS A 38 16.72 3.02 -7.91
C HIS A 38 16.51 2.98 -6.38
N VAL A 39 15.27 3.17 -5.89
CA VAL A 39 14.93 3.13 -4.46
C VAL A 39 14.97 1.70 -3.94
N PHE A 40 14.29 0.78 -4.63
CA PHE A 40 14.19 -0.61 -4.21
C PHE A 40 15.34 -1.45 -4.79
N ALA A 41 15.75 -2.47 -4.04
CA ALA A 41 16.75 -3.45 -4.48
C ALA A 41 16.13 -4.61 -5.27
N HIS A 42 14.86 -4.90 -5.02
CA HIS A 42 14.09 -5.97 -5.64
C HIS A 42 12.60 -5.71 -5.47
N LEU A 43 11.78 -6.28 -6.36
CA LEU A 43 10.32 -6.27 -6.28
C LEU A 43 9.78 -7.69 -6.18
N THR A 44 8.96 -7.98 -5.17
CA THR A 44 8.24 -9.25 -5.04
C THR A 44 6.74 -9.02 -5.15
N ILE A 45 6.09 -9.71 -6.09
CA ILE A 45 4.63 -9.72 -6.25
C ILE A 45 4.07 -11.02 -5.67
N ILE A 46 3.21 -10.89 -4.68
CA ILE A 46 2.42 -11.98 -4.10
C ILE A 46 0.97 -11.76 -4.52
N ALA A 47 0.55 -12.36 -5.63
CA ALA A 47 -0.77 -12.17 -6.20
C ALA A 47 -1.51 -13.50 -6.34
N ARG A 48 -2.80 -13.53 -5.99
CA ARG A 48 -3.63 -14.74 -6.15
C ARG A 48 -3.77 -15.16 -7.61
N ASN A 49 -3.85 -14.17 -8.51
CA ASN A 49 -3.78 -14.37 -9.95
C ASN A 49 -2.53 -13.69 -10.50
N PRO A 50 -1.40 -14.41 -10.66
CA PRO A 50 -0.15 -13.84 -11.14
C PRO A 50 -0.10 -13.69 -12.67
N HIS A 51 -1.05 -14.23 -13.43
CA HIS A 51 -1.07 -14.19 -14.90
C HIS A 51 -2.07 -13.15 -15.40
N GLN A 52 -1.69 -11.87 -15.27
CA GLN A 52 -2.46 -10.73 -15.74
C GLN A 52 -1.58 -9.87 -16.64
N GLU A 53 -2.16 -9.22 -17.64
CA GLU A 53 -1.44 -8.42 -18.65
C GLU A 53 -0.43 -7.42 -18.03
N LEU A 54 -0.84 -6.72 -16.96
CA LEU A 54 0.05 -5.78 -16.26
C LEU A 54 1.24 -6.47 -15.59
N TYR A 55 1.04 -7.67 -15.05
CA TYR A 55 2.09 -8.45 -14.41
C TYR A 55 3.03 -9.07 -15.43
N GLU A 56 2.52 -9.48 -16.58
CA GLU A 56 3.34 -9.91 -17.72
C GLU A 56 4.19 -8.76 -18.26
N TYR A 57 3.61 -7.57 -18.40
CA TYR A 57 4.36 -6.35 -18.73
C TYR A 57 5.46 -6.05 -17.70
N LEU A 58 5.17 -6.17 -16.40
CA LEU A 58 6.16 -5.97 -15.36
C LEU A 58 7.28 -7.02 -15.38
N ARG A 59 6.96 -8.30 -15.68
CA ARG A 59 7.97 -9.34 -15.88
C ARG A 59 8.93 -8.98 -17.00
N ASP A 60 8.39 -8.57 -18.15
CA ASP A 60 9.18 -8.18 -19.32
C ASP A 60 10.08 -6.96 -19.02
N LYS A 61 9.52 -5.92 -18.38
CA LYS A 61 10.27 -4.66 -18.15
C LYS A 61 11.24 -4.69 -16.99
N LEU A 62 11.03 -5.56 -16.00
CA LEU A 62 11.82 -5.64 -14.79
C LEU A 62 12.50 -7.00 -14.65
N ASP A 63 12.80 -7.66 -15.77
CA ASP A 63 13.46 -8.97 -15.76
C ASP A 63 14.74 -8.93 -14.91
N GLY A 64 14.95 -9.98 -14.11
CA GLY A 64 16.01 -10.06 -13.10
C GLY A 64 15.84 -9.20 -11.84
N PHE A 65 14.88 -8.27 -11.80
CA PHE A 65 14.58 -7.40 -10.65
C PHE A 65 13.23 -7.70 -9.97
N ILE A 66 12.37 -8.47 -10.65
CA ILE A 66 11.04 -8.83 -10.15
C ILE A 66 10.93 -10.34 -9.91
N THR A 67 10.23 -10.73 -8.84
CA THR A 67 9.85 -12.12 -8.57
C THR A 67 8.36 -12.21 -8.31
N PHE A 68 7.72 -13.22 -8.89
CA PHE A 68 6.34 -13.58 -8.58
C PHE A 68 6.35 -14.80 -7.67
N ALA A 69 5.73 -14.67 -6.51
CA ALA A 69 5.56 -15.79 -5.60
C ALA A 69 4.54 -16.79 -6.15
N ASP A 70 4.73 -18.06 -5.79
CA ASP A 70 3.73 -19.10 -5.98
C ASP A 70 2.46 -18.74 -5.18
N PRO A 71 1.28 -18.59 -5.82
CA PRO A 71 0.03 -18.24 -5.15
C PRO A 71 -0.42 -19.31 -4.13
N ASP A 72 -0.03 -20.57 -4.33
CA ASP A 72 -0.38 -21.70 -3.46
C ASP A 72 0.58 -21.84 -2.27
N SER A 73 1.78 -21.24 -2.38
CA SER A 73 2.76 -21.18 -1.29
C SER A 73 3.39 -19.79 -1.13
N PRO A 74 2.61 -18.77 -0.71
CA PRO A 74 3.15 -17.43 -0.52
C PRO A 74 4.28 -17.43 0.53
N PRO A 75 5.41 -16.75 0.27
CA PRO A 75 6.56 -16.80 1.15
C PRO A 75 6.28 -16.11 2.49
N SER A 76 6.98 -16.53 3.54
CA SER A 76 7.01 -15.82 4.82
C SER A 76 7.91 -14.59 4.74
N VAL A 77 7.68 -13.63 5.64
CA VAL A 77 8.47 -12.38 5.74
C VAL A 77 9.97 -12.65 5.89
N ASP A 78 10.35 -13.76 6.52
CA ASP A 78 11.75 -14.13 6.77
C ASP A 78 12.44 -14.73 5.53
N ARG A 79 11.67 -15.10 4.50
CA ARG A 79 12.16 -15.81 3.28
C ARG A 79 11.99 -15.01 1.99
N VAL A 80 11.26 -13.90 2.03
CA VAL A 80 10.91 -13.12 0.83
C VAL A 80 12.04 -12.25 0.29
N ARG A 81 13.05 -11.95 1.12
CA ARG A 81 14.12 -11.02 0.76
C ARG A 81 15.11 -11.68 -0.20
N HIS A 82 15.43 -11.01 -1.31
CA HIS A 82 16.32 -11.52 -2.36
C HIS A 82 17.75 -11.01 -2.25
N THR A 83 17.96 -9.86 -1.60
CA THR A 83 19.27 -9.23 -1.46
C THR A 83 19.81 -9.29 -0.03
N PRO A 84 21.14 -9.25 0.17
CA PRO A 84 21.73 -9.16 1.49
C PRO A 84 21.15 -7.99 2.32
N ILE A 85 20.93 -8.19 3.62
CA ILE A 85 20.35 -7.15 4.51
C ILE A 85 21.25 -5.91 4.64
N ASN A 86 22.55 -6.07 4.42
CA ASN A 86 23.55 -4.99 4.45
C ASN A 86 23.55 -4.14 3.15
N SER A 87 22.76 -4.47 2.13
CA SER A 87 22.67 -3.70 0.86
C SER A 87 22.13 -2.27 1.02
N ASN A 88 21.64 -1.92 2.22
CA ASN A 88 21.08 -0.62 2.60
C ASN A 88 19.91 -0.08 1.77
N LYS A 89 19.42 -0.87 0.80
CA LYS A 89 18.21 -0.59 0.03
C LYS A 89 17.04 -1.46 0.52
N PRO A 90 15.84 -0.89 0.64
CA PRO A 90 14.64 -1.67 0.90
C PRO A 90 14.28 -2.54 -0.31
N GLU A 91 13.51 -3.60 -0.09
CA GLU A 91 12.80 -4.32 -1.16
C GLU A 91 11.31 -4.02 -1.06
N LEU A 92 10.61 -4.03 -2.20
CA LEU A 92 9.18 -3.77 -2.22
C LEU A 92 8.42 -5.09 -2.39
N VAL A 93 7.47 -5.35 -1.50
CA VAL A 93 6.54 -6.47 -1.58
C VAL A 93 5.14 -5.91 -1.88
N ILE A 94 4.50 -6.40 -2.95
CA ILE A 94 3.11 -6.07 -3.27
C ILE A 94 2.26 -7.31 -3.09
N ILE A 95 1.24 -7.22 -2.24
CA ILE A 95 0.29 -8.30 -1.95
C ILE A 95 -1.05 -7.93 -2.60
N ASP A 96 -1.48 -8.70 -3.60
CA ASP A 96 -2.67 -8.43 -4.42
C ASP A 96 -3.68 -9.58 -4.40
N ASP A 97 -4.96 -9.20 -4.43
CA ASP A 97 -6.10 -10.10 -4.52
C ASP A 97 -6.26 -11.11 -3.35
N TYR A 98 -5.71 -10.77 -2.18
CA TYR A 98 -5.88 -11.54 -0.93
C TYR A 98 -6.89 -10.92 0.05
N SER A 99 -7.69 -9.94 -0.37
CA SER A 99 -8.64 -9.20 0.48
C SER A 99 -9.66 -10.09 1.22
N ASN A 100 -10.02 -11.23 0.62
CA ASN A 100 -10.99 -12.18 1.18
C ASN A 100 -10.32 -13.31 1.99
N ASP A 101 -9.00 -13.47 1.91
CA ASP A 101 -8.27 -14.55 2.59
C ASP A 101 -7.87 -14.14 4.01
N LYS A 102 -8.80 -14.29 4.96
CA LYS A 102 -8.60 -13.85 6.36
C LYS A 102 -7.51 -14.62 7.08
N LEU A 103 -7.33 -15.90 6.76
CA LEU A 103 -6.32 -16.74 7.39
C LEU A 103 -4.92 -16.31 6.94
N LEU A 104 -4.69 -16.13 5.63
CA LEU A 104 -3.40 -15.63 5.15
C LEU A 104 -3.13 -14.20 5.61
N GLN A 105 -4.14 -13.32 5.62
CA GLN A 105 -3.96 -11.97 6.17
C GLN A 105 -3.48 -12.01 7.63
N LYS A 106 -4.14 -12.79 8.48
CA LYS A 106 -3.82 -12.86 9.91
C LYS A 106 -2.49 -13.56 10.19
N ASN A 107 -2.23 -14.70 9.54
CA ASN A 107 -1.14 -15.60 9.92
C ASN A 107 0.14 -15.40 9.08
N LEU A 108 0.06 -14.67 7.96
CA LEU A 108 1.17 -14.47 7.05
C LEU A 108 1.40 -13.00 6.72
N PHE A 109 0.42 -12.33 6.12
CA PHE A 109 0.61 -10.97 5.61
C PHE A 109 0.73 -9.93 6.73
N SER A 110 0.09 -10.14 7.88
CA SER A 110 0.30 -9.33 9.08
C SER A 110 1.77 -9.28 9.53
N HIS A 111 2.56 -10.34 9.26
CA HIS A 111 3.98 -10.39 9.63
C HIS A 111 4.84 -9.45 8.77
N TYR A 112 4.45 -9.21 7.51
CA TYR A 112 5.09 -8.20 6.68
C TYR A 112 4.90 -6.81 7.28
N TYR A 113 3.72 -6.54 7.83
CA TYR A 113 3.39 -5.25 8.44
C TYR A 113 4.01 -5.08 9.83
N THR A 114 4.15 -6.14 10.62
CA THR A 114 4.69 -6.04 11.99
C THR A 114 6.21 -6.16 12.05
N ARG A 115 6.80 -7.07 11.26
CA ARG A 115 8.22 -7.44 11.31
C ARG A 115 9.00 -7.10 10.04
N GLY A 116 8.35 -6.82 8.91
CA GLY A 116 9.01 -6.60 7.62
C GLY A 116 10.07 -5.50 7.63
N ARG A 117 9.90 -4.46 8.47
CA ARG A 117 10.90 -3.40 8.67
C ARG A 117 12.27 -3.93 9.13
N HIS A 118 12.32 -5.02 9.90
CA HIS A 118 13.59 -5.63 10.35
C HIS A 118 14.35 -6.25 9.17
N PHE A 119 13.64 -6.59 8.09
CA PHE A 119 14.17 -7.13 6.84
C PHE A 119 14.26 -6.06 5.74
N LYS A 120 14.09 -4.77 6.08
CA LYS A 120 14.02 -3.64 5.14
C LYS A 120 13.01 -3.88 4.01
N LEU A 121 11.83 -4.37 4.35
CA LEU A 121 10.75 -4.59 3.39
C LEU A 121 9.75 -3.44 3.45
N SER A 122 9.58 -2.76 2.32
CA SER A 122 8.38 -1.97 2.07
C SER A 122 7.26 -2.89 1.64
N THR A 123 6.03 -2.64 2.08
CA THR A 123 4.90 -3.52 1.77
C THR A 123 3.69 -2.72 1.34
N ILE A 124 3.09 -3.11 0.24
CA ILE A 124 1.80 -2.60 -0.24
C ILE A 124 0.79 -3.75 -0.19
N PHE A 125 -0.36 -3.55 0.46
CA PHE A 125 -1.48 -4.49 0.43
C PHE A 125 -2.66 -3.87 -0.33
N LEU A 126 -3.09 -4.54 -1.40
CA LEU A 126 -4.21 -4.10 -2.24
C LEU A 126 -5.51 -4.63 -1.66
N SER A 127 -6.29 -3.72 -1.06
CA SER A 127 -7.49 -4.06 -0.31
C SER A 127 -8.78 -3.63 -1.00
N HIS A 128 -9.79 -4.49 -0.97
CA HIS A 128 -11.16 -4.19 -1.38
C HIS A 128 -12.00 -3.58 -0.24
N SER A 129 -11.61 -3.77 1.02
CA SER A 129 -12.28 -3.15 2.17
C SER A 129 -11.28 -2.97 3.28
N TYR A 130 -11.08 -1.72 3.68
CA TYR A 130 -10.25 -1.38 4.82
C TYR A 130 -10.88 -1.95 6.10
N PHE A 131 -12.20 -1.83 6.26
CA PHE A 131 -12.90 -2.42 7.39
C PHE A 131 -12.62 -3.92 7.55
N ALA A 132 -12.64 -4.67 6.45
CA ALA A 132 -12.45 -6.12 6.47
C ALA A 132 -10.98 -6.55 6.50
N THR A 133 -10.02 -5.67 6.20
CA THR A 133 -8.58 -5.98 6.23
C THR A 133 -8.16 -6.35 7.64
N ASP A 134 -7.25 -7.31 7.84
CA ASP A 134 -6.82 -7.71 9.18
C ASP A 134 -6.32 -6.53 10.03
N LYS A 135 -6.64 -6.54 11.33
CA LYS A 135 -6.34 -5.44 12.26
C LYS A 135 -4.84 -5.15 12.33
N MET A 136 -3.99 -6.17 12.28
CA MET A 136 -2.54 -6.00 12.38
C MET A 136 -1.98 -5.33 11.13
N ILE A 137 -2.56 -5.57 9.96
CA ILE A 137 -2.17 -4.86 8.72
C ILE A 137 -2.53 -3.38 8.86
N ARG A 138 -3.78 -3.07 9.24
CA ARG A 138 -4.28 -1.69 9.34
C ARG A 138 -3.50 -0.84 10.34
N LEU A 139 -3.39 -1.30 11.59
CA LEU A 139 -2.76 -0.53 12.67
C LEU A 139 -1.24 -0.37 12.51
N ASN A 140 -0.60 -1.16 11.65
CA ASN A 140 0.82 -1.04 11.35
C ASN A 140 1.09 -0.41 9.97
N SER A 141 0.08 0.13 9.30
CA SER A 141 0.25 0.88 8.06
C SER A 141 0.61 2.33 8.37
N GLU A 142 1.61 2.87 7.68
CA GLU A 142 1.91 4.32 7.71
C GLU A 142 1.03 5.11 6.76
N TYR A 143 0.62 4.46 5.66
CA TYR A 143 -0.05 5.12 4.56
C TYR A 143 -1.33 4.38 4.17
N VAL A 144 -2.36 5.13 3.80
CA VAL A 144 -3.53 4.59 3.10
C VAL A 144 -3.84 5.43 1.87
N ALA A 145 -3.80 4.80 0.70
CA ALA A 145 -4.23 5.40 -0.54
C ALA A 145 -5.66 4.95 -0.86
N ILE A 146 -6.62 5.87 -0.80
CA ILE A 146 -8.03 5.59 -1.00
C ILE A 146 -8.44 6.04 -2.42
N LEU A 147 -8.46 5.10 -3.35
CA LEU A 147 -8.96 5.32 -4.71
C LEU A 147 -10.49 5.32 -4.74
N LYS A 148 -11.10 4.38 -4.02
CA LYS A 148 -12.55 4.30 -3.84
C LYS A 148 -12.89 3.45 -2.63
N ALA A 149 -13.65 3.99 -1.68
CA ALA A 149 -14.20 3.22 -0.57
C ALA A 149 -15.48 2.49 -1.01
N ASN A 150 -15.62 1.22 -0.64
CA ASN A 150 -16.84 0.46 -0.91
C ASN A 150 -17.97 0.81 0.07
N SER A 151 -17.62 1.30 1.25
CA SER A 151 -18.58 1.68 2.28
C SER A 151 -18.11 2.89 3.08
N LYS A 152 -19.06 3.62 3.68
CA LYS A 152 -18.73 4.66 4.69
C LYS A 152 -17.96 4.07 5.87
N ARG A 153 -18.20 2.79 6.19
CA ARG A 153 -17.51 2.07 7.27
C ARG A 153 -16.01 1.96 7.06
N ASP A 154 -15.55 1.86 5.81
CA ASP A 154 -14.12 1.88 5.50
C ASP A 154 -13.49 3.22 5.92
N LEU A 155 -14.13 4.34 5.54
CA LEU A 155 -13.65 5.69 5.89
C LEU A 155 -13.68 5.94 7.40
N GLN A 156 -14.75 5.53 8.08
CA GLN A 156 -14.86 5.65 9.54
C GLN A 156 -13.75 4.87 10.25
N MET A 157 -13.43 3.66 9.77
CA MET A 157 -12.35 2.85 10.35
C MET A 157 -10.98 3.48 10.10
N VAL A 158 -10.75 4.06 8.91
CA VAL A 158 -9.51 4.81 8.64
C VAL A 158 -9.35 5.98 9.62
N VAL A 159 -10.39 6.79 9.84
CA VAL A 159 -10.32 7.92 10.80
C VAL A 159 -9.98 7.42 12.20
N LYS A 160 -10.60 6.34 12.66
CA LYS A 160 -10.35 5.77 13.99
C LYS A 160 -8.94 5.21 14.14
N ASP A 161 -8.44 4.51 13.13
CA ASP A 161 -7.13 3.85 13.19
C ASP A 161 -5.98 4.88 13.11
N PHE A 162 -6.15 5.98 12.35
CA PHE A 162 -5.10 6.99 12.15
C PHE A 162 -5.17 8.20 13.07
N ASN A 163 -6.36 8.54 13.58
CA ASN A 163 -6.60 9.63 14.54
C ASN A 163 -5.88 10.95 14.17
N ILE A 164 -6.01 11.37 12.91
CA ILE A 164 -5.39 12.62 12.43
C ILE A 164 -6.13 13.81 13.03
N LYS A 165 -5.38 14.74 13.65
CA LYS A 165 -5.94 15.94 14.28
C LYS A 165 -6.82 16.72 13.29
N GLY A 166 -8.04 17.05 13.71
CA GLY A 166 -9.01 17.81 12.91
C GLY A 166 -9.72 16.99 11.82
N VAL A 167 -9.41 15.70 11.67
CA VAL A 167 -10.16 14.80 10.77
C VAL A 167 -11.15 13.96 11.58
N ASP A 168 -12.41 14.13 11.26
CA ASP A 168 -13.54 13.37 11.80
C ASP A 168 -14.29 12.61 10.69
N GLU A 169 -15.36 11.89 11.06
CA GLU A 169 -16.14 11.10 10.10
C GLU A 169 -16.85 11.95 9.03
N ARG A 170 -17.10 13.24 9.29
CA ARG A 170 -17.76 14.14 8.32
C ARG A 170 -16.75 14.72 7.33
N SER A 171 -15.68 15.28 7.85
CA SER A 171 -14.59 15.87 7.07
C SER A 171 -13.89 14.83 6.20
N ILE A 172 -13.67 13.60 6.67
CA ILE A 172 -13.07 12.55 5.83
C ILE A 172 -13.94 12.26 4.60
N VAL A 173 -15.27 12.22 4.75
CA VAL A 173 -16.20 11.97 3.64
C VAL A 173 -16.16 13.13 2.65
N TYR A 174 -16.12 14.37 3.15
CA TYR A 174 -15.98 15.56 2.31
C TYR A 174 -14.68 15.53 1.50
N TYR A 175 -13.53 15.32 2.16
CA TYR A 175 -12.23 15.29 1.50
C TYR A 175 -12.09 14.11 0.55
N TYR A 176 -12.62 12.94 0.92
CA TYR A 176 -12.68 11.77 0.05
C TYR A 176 -13.45 12.07 -1.23
N ASN A 177 -14.68 12.57 -1.13
CA ASN A 177 -15.51 12.86 -2.29
C ASN A 177 -14.83 13.86 -3.24
N LYS A 178 -14.18 14.89 -2.68
CA LYS A 178 -13.43 15.88 -3.46
C LYS A 178 -12.16 15.29 -4.07
N ALA A 179 -11.46 14.41 -3.36
CA ALA A 179 -10.26 13.75 -3.86
C ALA A 179 -10.55 12.77 -5.00
N THR A 180 -11.67 12.04 -4.93
CA THR A 180 -12.01 10.96 -5.86
C THR A 180 -13.05 11.37 -6.91
N GLU A 181 -13.29 12.68 -7.08
CA GLU A 181 -14.24 13.20 -8.08
C GLU A 181 -13.87 12.78 -9.50
N ARG A 182 -12.56 12.66 -9.79
CA ARG A 182 -12.04 12.19 -11.07
C ARG A 182 -11.42 10.81 -10.92
N LYS A 183 -11.68 9.94 -11.91
CA LYS A 183 -11.10 8.59 -11.97
C LYS A 183 -9.57 8.64 -11.89
N GLY A 184 -8.98 7.79 -11.07
CA GLY A 184 -7.54 7.68 -10.89
C GLY A 184 -6.94 8.70 -9.92
N GLN A 185 -7.75 9.55 -9.30
CA GLN A 185 -7.34 10.38 -8.16
C GLN A 185 -7.62 9.64 -6.84
N MET A 186 -6.92 10.02 -5.78
CA MET A 186 -7.04 9.38 -4.47
C MET A 186 -7.04 10.39 -3.32
N LEU A 187 -7.72 10.04 -2.24
CA LEU A 187 -7.42 10.62 -0.92
C LEU A 187 -6.28 9.82 -0.30
N PHE A 188 -5.22 10.50 0.12
CA PHE A 188 -4.05 9.86 0.71
C PHE A 188 -3.93 10.23 2.19
N ILE A 189 -3.81 9.21 3.03
CA ILE A 189 -3.65 9.31 4.48
C ILE A 189 -2.16 9.12 4.79
N ASP A 190 -1.56 10.11 5.46
CA ASP A 190 -0.14 10.17 5.78
C ASP A 190 0.04 10.29 7.29
N SER A 191 0.23 9.15 7.97
CA SER A 191 0.41 9.13 9.42
C SER A 191 1.80 9.60 9.84
N VAL A 192 2.79 9.47 8.95
CA VAL A 192 4.16 9.91 9.21
C VAL A 192 4.21 11.41 9.43
N LYS A 193 3.40 12.17 8.68
CA LYS A 193 3.27 13.62 8.82
C LYS A 193 2.00 14.06 9.54
N GLY A 194 1.15 13.12 9.95
CA GLY A 194 -0.12 13.42 10.63
C GLY A 194 -1.07 14.28 9.79
N GLN A 195 -1.21 13.97 8.50
CA GLN A 195 -1.99 14.77 7.55
C GLN A 195 -2.75 13.91 6.55
N ILE A 196 -3.70 14.54 5.85
CA ILE A 196 -4.34 13.98 4.66
C ILE A 196 -4.00 14.82 3.43
N ARG A 197 -3.96 14.20 2.26
CA ARG A 197 -3.47 14.81 1.01
C ARG A 197 -4.40 14.44 -0.14
N TYR A 198 -4.58 15.36 -1.07
CA TYR A 198 -5.06 15.03 -2.42
C TYR A 198 -3.88 14.43 -3.18
N ASN A 199 -4.00 13.16 -3.57
CA ASN A 199 -2.90 12.37 -4.16
C ASN A 199 -1.60 12.43 -3.33
N PHE A 200 -0.45 12.37 -3.99
CA PHE A 200 0.88 12.30 -3.36
C PHE A 200 1.55 13.65 -3.14
N ASP A 201 0.97 14.78 -3.54
CA ASP A 201 1.70 16.05 -3.64
C ASP A 201 1.00 17.21 -2.95
N ARG A 202 -0.30 17.12 -2.69
CA ARG A 202 -1.10 18.25 -2.18
C ARG A 202 -1.69 18.00 -0.78
N PRO A 203 -0.98 18.38 0.30
CA PRO A 203 -1.55 18.41 1.64
C PRO A 203 -2.84 19.21 1.73
N ILE A 204 -3.79 18.72 2.53
CA ILE A 204 -5.04 19.40 2.83
C ILE A 204 -4.84 20.19 4.12
N ARG A 205 -5.13 21.49 4.07
CA ARG A 205 -5.19 22.33 5.27
C ARG A 205 -6.51 22.02 5.96
N ILE A 206 -6.43 21.47 7.16
CA ILE A 206 -7.58 21.25 8.02
C ILE A 206 -7.73 22.52 8.85
N GLU A 207 -8.86 23.20 8.69
CA GLU A 207 -9.21 24.33 9.55
C GLU A 207 -9.64 23.75 10.91
N ASP A 208 -8.99 24.20 12.00
CA ASP A 208 -9.30 23.81 13.38
C ASP A 208 -10.67 24.37 13.82
#